data_AF-A0A1R1PRN1-F1
#
_entry.id   AF-A0A1R1PRN1-F1
#
_cell.length_a   1.000
_cell.length_b   1.000
_cell.length_c   1.000
_cell.angle_alpha   90.00
_cell.angle_beta   90.00
_cell.angle_gamma   90.00
#
_symmetry.space_group_name_H-M   'P 1'
#
loop_
_entity.id
_entity.type
_entity.pdbx_description
1 polymer ?
#
loop_
_entity_poly.entity_id
_entity_poly.type
_entity_poly.pdbx_seq_one_letter_code
_entity_poly.pdbx_strand_id
1 'polypeptide(L)'
;MAGSPGLQDFGVPSHIITDSGPGFIGDVATKVYEFLQIKYTPTTSYRPQSNGQVERHNQTLKNVLIKQCMHDKENWDSYLWKSLLAVRTMRNRTTQFSPAELLYGVKLATPVIWTPPPEVNDWDWQYKRE
;
A
#
# COMPACT_ATOMS: atom_id res chain seq x y z
N MET A 1 6.94 -18.68 -0.03
CA MET A 1 6.48 -17.46 0.67
C MET A 1 6.88 -16.28 -0.19
N ALA A 2 5.97 -15.72 -0.98
CA ALA A 2 6.28 -14.53 -1.78
C ALA A 2 6.45 -13.36 -0.82
N GLY A 3 7.63 -12.74 -0.80
CA GLY A 3 7.87 -11.53 -0.02
C GLY A 3 6.85 -10.47 -0.42
N SER A 4 6.35 -9.70 0.55
CA SER A 4 5.54 -8.51 0.26
C SER A 4 6.29 -7.65 -0.76
N PRO A 5 5.65 -7.18 -1.83
CA PRO A 5 6.35 -6.47 -2.89
C PRO A 5 7.03 -5.23 -2.30
N GLY A 6 8.33 -5.15 -2.55
CA GLY A 6 9.20 -4.10 -2.03
C GLY A 6 9.24 -2.90 -2.98
N LEU A 7 9.99 -1.87 -2.61
CA LEU A 7 10.26 -0.73 -3.51
C LEU A 7 10.83 -1.19 -4.88
N GLN A 8 11.48 -2.35 -4.90
CA GLN A 8 12.09 -2.96 -6.09
C GLN A 8 11.06 -3.31 -7.18
N ASP A 9 9.83 -3.64 -6.80
CA ASP A 9 8.79 -4.08 -7.76
C ASP A 9 8.09 -2.91 -8.46
N PHE A 10 8.18 -1.70 -7.89
CA PHE A 10 7.51 -0.49 -8.39
C PHE A 10 8.48 0.58 -8.90
N GLY A 11 9.79 0.36 -8.72
CA GLY A 11 10.84 1.27 -9.12
C GLY A 11 11.15 2.36 -8.08
N VAL A 12 12.14 3.17 -8.40
CA VAL A 12 12.63 4.25 -7.55
C VAL A 12 11.82 5.53 -7.81
N PRO A 13 11.29 6.21 -6.78
CA PRO A 13 10.57 7.46 -6.96
C PRO A 13 11.51 8.57 -7.44
N SER A 14 11.09 9.35 -8.42
CA SER A 14 11.87 10.50 -8.91
C SER A 14 11.94 11.67 -7.93
N HIS A 15 10.99 11.74 -6.99
CA HIS A 15 10.89 12.82 -6.01
C HIS A 15 10.33 12.30 -4.68
N ILE A 16 10.98 12.66 -3.58
CA ILE A 16 10.53 12.33 -2.22
C ILE A 16 10.34 13.62 -1.42
N ILE A 17 9.18 13.71 -0.77
CA ILE A 17 8.83 14.80 0.14
C ILE A 17 8.60 14.18 1.52
N THR A 18 9.39 14.58 2.52
CA THR A 18 9.25 14.11 3.92
C THR A 18 9.17 15.28 4.88
N ASP A 19 8.76 15.03 6.12
CA ASP A 19 9.00 15.97 7.21
C ASP A 19 10.50 16.11 7.52
N SER A 20 10.82 17.12 8.34
CA SER A 20 12.19 17.35 8.81
C SER A 20 12.60 16.43 9.96
N GLY A 21 12.06 15.20 9.98
CA GLY A 21 12.45 14.19 10.96
C GLY A 21 13.94 13.83 10.82
N PRO A 22 14.67 13.61 11.94
CA PRO A 22 16.10 13.30 11.90
C PRO A 22 16.46 12.09 11.03
N GLY A 23 15.56 11.10 10.95
CA GLY A 23 15.74 9.91 10.12
C GLY A 23 15.71 10.15 8.61
N PHE A 24 15.15 11.28 8.16
CA PHE A 24 15.03 11.61 6.74
C PHE A 24 16.05 12.66 6.27
N ILE A 25 16.73 13.32 7.20
CA ILE A 25 17.72 14.39 6.93
C ILE A 25 19.17 13.91 7.14
N GLY A 26 19.38 12.84 7.92
CA GLY A 26 20.74 12.38 8.24
C GLY A 26 21.59 12.01 7.02
N ASP A 27 22.92 12.03 7.18
CA ASP A 27 23.89 11.80 6.09
C ASP A 27 23.64 10.51 5.29
N VAL A 28 23.18 9.46 5.97
CA VAL A 28 22.85 8.18 5.32
C VAL A 28 21.67 8.35 4.36
N ALA A 29 20.60 9.04 4.78
CA ALA A 29 19.43 9.28 3.94
C ALA A 29 19.79 10.13 2.72
N THR A 30 20.56 11.20 2.93
CA THR A 30 21.04 12.07 1.84
C THR A 30 21.86 11.29 0.81
N LYS A 31 22.81 10.45 1.26
CA LYS A 31 23.59 9.60 0.36
C LYS A 31 22.73 8.61 -0.42
N VAL A 32 21.67 8.07 0.18
CA VAL A 32 20.73 7.19 -0.52
C VAL A 32 19.98 7.95 -1.61
N TYR A 33 19.50 9.17 -1.33
CA TYR A 33 18.81 9.98 -2.32
C TYR A 33 19.73 10.35 -3.49
N GLU A 34 20.98 10.71 -3.22
CA GLU A 34 21.98 11.01 -4.25
C GLU A 34 22.29 9.79 -5.11
N PHE A 35 22.55 8.64 -4.49
CA PHE A 35 22.85 7.39 -5.19
C PHE A 35 21.69 6.94 -6.11
N LEU A 36 20.47 7.09 -5.63
CA LEU A 36 19.25 6.73 -6.36
C LEU A 36 18.73 7.85 -7.27
N GLN A 37 19.44 8.99 -7.34
CA GLN A 37 19.03 10.19 -8.11
C GLN A 37 17.62 10.70 -7.78
N ILE A 38 17.23 10.56 -6.52
CA ILE A 38 15.95 11.02 -6.00
C ILE A 38 16.03 12.50 -5.67
N LYS A 39 15.15 13.31 -6.25
CA LYS A 39 15.02 14.71 -5.82
C LYS A 39 14.34 14.75 -4.45
N TYR A 40 15.10 15.01 -3.40
CA TYR A 40 14.58 15.17 -2.05
C TYR A 40 14.09 16.60 -1.79
N THR A 41 12.97 16.75 -1.08
CA THR A 41 12.47 18.06 -0.62
C THR A 41 11.87 17.93 0.78
N PRO A 42 12.54 18.46 1.82
CA PRO A 42 11.95 18.48 3.16
C PRO A 42 10.73 19.42 3.17
N THR A 43 9.67 19.05 3.87
CA THR A 43 8.56 19.95 4.14
C THR A 43 8.99 20.96 5.18
N THR A 44 8.97 22.23 4.79
CA THR A 44 8.96 23.30 5.79
C THR A 44 7.65 23.20 6.58
N SER A 45 7.62 23.69 7.83
CA SER A 45 6.39 23.73 8.65
C SER A 45 5.18 24.40 7.97
N TYR A 46 5.36 24.98 6.79
CA TYR A 46 4.37 25.71 6.01
C TYR A 46 3.92 24.98 4.71
N ARG A 47 3.90 23.64 4.69
CA ARG A 47 3.19 22.86 3.64
C ARG A 47 2.04 21.99 4.19
N PRO A 48 1.00 22.63 4.75
CA PRO A 48 -0.13 21.92 5.39
C PRO A 48 -0.91 21.02 4.44
N GLN A 49 -0.94 21.30 3.14
CA GLN A 49 -1.66 20.45 2.17
C GLN A 49 -0.99 19.09 1.94
N SER A 50 0.34 19.03 1.78
CA SER A 50 1.05 17.77 1.55
C SER A 50 1.14 16.95 2.83
N ASN A 51 1.50 17.59 3.96
CA ASN A 51 1.49 16.93 5.26
C ASN A 51 0.09 16.44 5.64
N GLY A 52 -0.95 17.24 5.40
CA GLY A 52 -2.33 16.87 5.74
C GLY A 52 -2.89 15.67 4.95
N GLN A 53 -2.36 15.35 3.76
CA GLN A 53 -2.72 14.13 3.04
C GLN A 53 -2.06 12.89 3.66
N VAL A 54 -0.76 12.99 3.96
CA VAL A 54 0.01 11.93 4.62
C VAL A 54 -0.53 11.66 6.02
N GLU A 55 -0.83 12.72 6.79
CA GLU A 55 -1.41 12.62 8.13
C GLU A 55 -2.77 11.93 8.13
N ARG A 56 -3.68 12.31 7.22
CA ARG A 56 -4.99 11.64 7.07
C ARG A 56 -4.85 10.19 6.65
N HIS A 57 -3.90 9.89 5.77
CA HIS A 57 -3.61 8.51 5.37
C HIS A 57 -3.10 7.69 6.57
N ASN A 58 -2.11 8.22 7.30
CA ASN A 58 -1.54 7.58 8.48
C ASN A 58 -2.60 7.39 9.59
N GLN A 59 -3.47 8.37 9.80
CA GLN A 59 -4.60 8.25 10.74
C GLN A 59 -5.57 7.15 10.31
N THR A 60 -5.86 7.04 9.01
CA THR A 60 -6.71 5.96 8.49
C THR A 60 -6.08 4.60 8.75
N LEU A 61 -4.79 4.43 8.44
CA LEU A 61 -4.07 3.19 8.70
C LEU A 61 -4.06 2.82 10.19
N LYS A 62 -3.77 3.78 11.08
CA LYS A 62 -3.83 3.56 12.53
C LYS A 62 -5.22 3.12 12.99
N ASN A 63 -6.27 3.77 12.49
CA ASN A 63 -7.66 3.42 12.85
C ASN A 63 -8.04 2.00 12.39
N VAL A 64 -7.59 1.58 11.20
CA VAL A 64 -7.79 0.20 10.73
C VAL A 64 -7.02 -0.77 11.62
N LEU A 65 -5.75 -0.49 11.91
CA LEU A 65 -4.89 -1.34 12.71
C LEU A 65 -5.46 -1.55 14.12
N ILE A 66 -5.84 -0.48 14.81
CA ILE A 66 -6.44 -0.53 16.16
C ILE A 66 -7.68 -1.41 16.20
N LYS A 67 -8.52 -1.35 15.15
CA LYS A 67 -9.71 -2.20 15.04
C LYS A 67 -9.35 -3.67 14.81
N GLN A 68 -8.33 -3.94 14.00
CA GLN A 68 -7.88 -5.30 13.68
C GLN A 68 -7.23 -5.99 14.89
N CYS A 69 -6.41 -5.27 15.66
CA CYS A 69 -5.71 -5.80 16.84
C CYS A 69 -6.45 -5.52 18.16
N MET A 70 -7.74 -5.18 18.14
CA MET A 70 -8.49 -4.77 19.34
C MET A 70 -8.41 -5.80 20.49
N HIS A 71 -8.38 -7.08 20.15
CA HIS A 71 -8.31 -8.21 21.08
C HIS A 71 -6.88 -8.73 21.33
N ASP A 72 -5.88 -8.25 20.58
CA ASP A 72 -4.49 -8.70 20.65
C ASP A 72 -3.54 -7.55 20.25
N LYS A 73 -3.46 -6.55 21.13
CA LYS A 73 -2.69 -5.32 20.85
C LYS A 73 -1.18 -5.53 20.93
N GLU A 74 -0.74 -6.54 21.69
CA GLU A 74 0.68 -6.85 21.86
C GLU A 74 1.30 -7.37 20.56
N ASN A 75 0.53 -8.13 19.77
CA ASN A 75 0.97 -8.68 18.48
C ASN A 75 0.45 -7.87 17.28
N TRP A 76 0.35 -6.55 17.40
CA TRP A 76 -0.22 -5.67 16.37
C TRP A 76 0.46 -5.81 14.99
N ASP A 77 1.75 -6.12 14.98
CA ASP A 77 2.57 -6.29 13.78
C ASP A 77 2.08 -7.46 12.91
N SER A 78 1.58 -8.53 13.55
CA SER A 78 0.94 -9.65 12.85
C SER A 78 -0.35 -9.25 12.08
N TYR A 79 -0.96 -8.11 12.44
CA TYR A 79 -2.14 -7.55 11.79
C TYR A 79 -1.80 -6.47 10.74
N LEU A 80 -0.52 -6.10 10.61
CA LEU A 80 -0.11 -5.01 9.71
C LEU A 80 -0.43 -5.33 8.26
N TRP A 81 -0.18 -6.57 7.80
CA TRP A 81 -0.48 -6.97 6.43
C TRP A 81 -1.99 -6.90 6.12
N LYS A 82 -2.85 -7.32 7.07
CA LYS A 82 -4.33 -7.23 6.93
C LYS A 82 -4.77 -5.78 6.83
N SER A 83 -4.20 -4.92 7.68
CA SER A 83 -4.50 -3.50 7.73
C SER A 83 -4.08 -2.79 6.44
N LEU A 84 -2.89 -3.10 5.92
CA LEU A 84 -2.41 -2.58 4.65
C LEU A 84 -3.27 -3.06 3.47
N LEU A 85 -3.66 -4.33 3.45
CA LEU A 85 -4.57 -4.86 2.43
C LEU A 85 -5.90 -4.08 2.44
N ALA A 86 -6.51 -3.93 3.61
CA ALA A 86 -7.78 -3.22 3.76
C ALA A 86 -7.68 -1.76 3.28
N VAL A 87 -6.62 -1.03 3.65
CA VAL A 87 -6.41 0.36 3.21
C VAL A 87 -6.17 0.44 1.69
N ARG A 88 -5.41 -0.49 1.12
CA ARG A 88 -5.10 -0.52 -0.33
C ARG A 88 -6.31 -0.83 -1.20
N THR A 89 -7.29 -1.58 -0.69
CA THR A 89 -8.51 -1.96 -1.44
C THR A 89 -9.72 -1.10 -1.08
N MET A 90 -9.60 -0.20 -0.09
CA MET A 90 -10.69 0.71 0.26
C MET A 90 -10.83 1.81 -0.80
N ARG A 91 -12.05 1.98 -1.31
CA ARG A 91 -12.38 3.02 -2.28
C ARG A 91 -12.22 4.40 -1.62
N ASN A 92 -11.37 5.25 -2.19
CA ASN A 92 -11.24 6.62 -1.73
C ASN A 92 -12.41 7.47 -2.26
N ARG A 93 -13.05 8.26 -1.38
CA ARG A 93 -14.23 9.08 -1.72
C ARG A 93 -13.93 10.16 -2.76
N THR A 94 -12.72 10.71 -2.78
CA THR A 94 -12.34 11.77 -3.71
C THR A 94 -12.01 11.20 -5.08
N THR A 95 -11.16 10.18 -5.15
CA THR A 95 -10.71 9.61 -6.43
C THR A 95 -11.70 8.61 -7.01
N GLN A 96 -12.65 8.11 -6.21
CA GLN A 96 -13.58 7.03 -6.59
C GLN A 96 -12.90 5.70 -6.95
N PHE A 97 -11.59 5.58 -6.71
CA PHE A 97 -10.78 4.37 -6.90
C PHE A 97 -10.05 4.03 -5.60
N SER A 98 -9.74 2.77 -5.41
CA SER A 98 -8.82 2.31 -4.37
C SER A 98 -7.36 2.54 -4.80
N PRO A 99 -6.42 2.71 -3.85
CA PRO A 99 -5.00 2.79 -4.17
C PRO A 99 -4.48 1.63 -5.03
N ALA A 100 -4.98 0.41 -4.78
CA ALA A 100 -4.61 -0.76 -5.57
C ALA A 100 -5.12 -0.70 -7.01
N GLU A 101 -6.36 -0.23 -7.24
CA GLU A 101 -6.87 -0.02 -8.60
C GLU A 101 -6.05 1.02 -9.36
N LEU A 102 -5.64 2.10 -8.70
CA LEU A 102 -4.81 3.13 -9.33
C LEU A 102 -3.39 2.61 -9.66
N LEU A 103 -2.85 1.70 -8.85
CA LEU A 103 -1.51 1.16 -9.03
C LEU A 103 -1.46 0.04 -10.07
N TYR A 104 -2.42 -0.88 -10.03
CA TYR A 104 -2.41 -2.10 -10.85
C TYR A 104 -3.38 -2.04 -12.04
N GLY A 105 -4.25 -1.03 -12.11
CA GLY A 105 -5.29 -0.93 -13.15
C GLY A 105 -6.44 -1.92 -13.01
N VAL A 106 -6.45 -2.74 -11.95
CA VAL A 106 -7.47 -3.79 -11.72
C VAL A 106 -7.97 -3.77 -10.28
N LYS A 107 -9.22 -4.23 -10.08
CA LYS A 107 -9.74 -4.50 -8.73
C LYS A 107 -9.07 -5.74 -8.16
N LEU A 108 -8.36 -5.57 -7.04
CA LEU A 108 -7.81 -6.70 -6.32
C LEU A 108 -8.93 -7.60 -5.77
N ALA A 109 -8.84 -8.90 -6.05
CA ALA A 109 -9.65 -9.92 -5.41
C ALA A 109 -9.17 -10.08 -3.97
N THR A 110 -9.92 -9.52 -3.02
CA THR A 110 -9.71 -9.77 -1.59
C THR A 110 -10.38 -11.08 -1.18
N PRO A 111 -10.01 -11.69 -0.04
CA PRO A 111 -10.69 -12.90 0.46
C PRO A 111 -12.23 -12.76 0.59
N VAL A 112 -12.74 -11.53 0.66
CA VAL A 112 -14.18 -11.24 0.75
C VAL A 112 -14.87 -11.28 -0.62
N ILE A 113 -14.15 -10.91 -1.69
CA ILE A 113 -14.69 -10.80 -3.05
C ILE A 113 -14.27 -12.00 -3.91
N TRP A 114 -13.21 -12.70 -3.50
CA TRP A 114 -12.69 -13.84 -4.21
C TRP A 114 -13.75 -14.95 -4.29
N THR A 115 -14.12 -15.27 -5.53
CA THR A 115 -14.90 -16.45 -5.86
C THR A 115 -13.94 -17.47 -6.46
N PRO A 116 -13.96 -18.74 -6.01
CA PRO A 116 -13.22 -19.78 -6.70
C PRO A 116 -13.68 -19.80 -8.17
N PRO A 117 -12.78 -20.03 -9.13
CA PRO A 117 -13.22 -20.34 -10.49
C PRO A 117 -14.21 -21.51 -10.41
N PRO A 118 -15.25 -21.52 -11.26
CA PRO A 118 -16.17 -22.65 -11.32
C PRO A 118 -15.35 -23.93 -11.44
N GLU A 119 -15.73 -24.96 -10.70
CA GLU A 119 -15.07 -26.27 -10.77
C GLU A 119 -15.02 -26.67 -12.25
N VAL A 120 -13.81 -26.70 -12.80
CA VAL A 120 -13.60 -27.24 -14.14
C VAL A 120 -13.83 -28.72 -13.97
N ASN A 121 -15.01 -29.19 -14.36
CA ASN A 121 -15.21 -30.63 -14.48
C ASN A 121 -14.29 -31.05 -15.64
N ASP A 122 -13.26 -31.86 -15.37
CA ASP A 122 -12.29 -32.27 -16.39
C ASP A 122 -12.97 -32.96 -17.60
N TRP A 123 -14.22 -33.38 -17.44
CA TRP A 123 -15.09 -33.92 -18.48
C TRP A 123 -15.65 -32.88 -19.47
N ASP A 124 -15.67 -31.58 -19.14
CA ASP A 124 -16.19 -30.52 -20.03
C ASP A 124 -15.30 -30.30 -21.27
N TRP A 125 -14.04 -30.73 -21.22
CA TRP A 125 -13.12 -30.71 -22.36
C TRP A 125 -13.46 -31.74 -23.45
N GLN A 126 -14.29 -32.74 -23.14
CA GLN A 126 -14.64 -33.79 -24.11
C GLN A 126 -15.76 -33.39 -25.07
N TYR A 127 -16.49 -32.30 -24.81
CA TYR A 127 -17.67 -31.91 -25.61
C TYR A 127 -17.41 -30.82 -26.66
N LYS A 128 -16.18 -30.29 -26.77
CA LYS A 128 -15.83 -29.21 -27.73
C LYS A 128 -14.93 -29.65 -28.88
N ARG A 129 -14.82 -30.96 -29.15
CA ARG A 129 -14.14 -31.51 -30.33
C ARG A 129 -15.16 -32.23 -31.24
N GLU A 130 -16.08 -31.48 -31.82
CA GLU A 130 -16.86 -31.90 -33.00
C GLU A 130 -16.98 -30.72 -33.97
#